data_AF-A0A5M3ZEJ3-F1
#
_entry.id   AF-A0A5M3ZEJ3-F1
#
_cell.length_a   1.000
_cell.length_b   1.000
_cell.length_c   1.000
_cell.angle_alpha   90.00
_cell.angle_beta   90.00
_cell.angle_gamma   90.00
#
_symmetry.space_group_name_H-M   'P 1'
#
loop_
_entity.id
_entity.type
_entity.pdbx_description
1 polymer ?
#
loop_
_entity_poly.entity_id
_entity_poly.type
_entity_poly.pdbx_seq_one_letter_code
_entity_poly.pdbx_strand_id
1 'polypeptide(L)'
;MPGILSNNQIPTITPNGLQVVLSALGASDDAVPDNLYDAIIVAIDFEGTQHILANKSLNRGVQVGLAILDTRDLTYLSITAQHCISTYNFAAGPATCNKKAERQFLFGTTVHITLEDMRAAIEACMPQYRNIILVGHDINNELIALRNLHFDFEQFPMDVIDTQWVAKEVGGFPSLQLRRVLQELDCPYERLHCAGNDAHFTLRALLLLAARACAGNEKEEHIRLWEDIAKRPIHPPKDPKKKKKCRPSWTPQDDIWAEYIREREAVLQQVPMLPMPYYYPAQPMGDVYMKSVFRENVCTDEWEVPGLMEDVYTEDE
;
A
#
# COMPACT_ATOMS: atom_id res chain seq x y z
N MET A 1 10.58 38.50 15.02
CA MET A 1 9.24 37.96 15.29
C MET A 1 9.43 36.52 15.77
N PRO A 2 9.12 36.17 17.02
CA PRO A 2 9.10 34.77 17.42
C PRO A 2 7.90 34.11 16.74
N GLY A 3 8.18 33.12 15.90
CA GLY A 3 7.19 32.38 15.13
C GLY A 3 6.18 31.70 16.04
N ILE A 4 4.92 31.79 15.66
CA ILE A 4 3.80 31.07 16.26
C ILE A 4 4.15 29.58 16.19
N LEU A 5 4.30 28.92 17.34
CA LEU A 5 4.40 27.47 17.41
C LEU A 5 3.10 26.92 16.81
N SER A 6 3.16 26.35 15.61
CA SER A 6 2.03 25.59 15.09
C SER A 6 1.72 24.50 16.11
N ASN A 7 0.44 24.37 16.46
CA ASN A 7 -0.03 23.25 17.26
C ASN A 7 0.14 22.00 16.40
N ASN A 8 1.29 21.34 16.49
CA ASN A 8 1.61 20.14 15.73
C ASN A 8 0.79 18.95 16.27
N GLN A 9 -0.52 18.99 16.00
CA GLN A 9 -1.49 17.99 16.44
C GLN A 9 -1.23 16.70 15.67
N ILE A 10 -1.15 15.58 16.41
CA ILE A 10 -1.08 14.27 15.78
C ILE A 10 -2.40 14.03 15.05
N PRO A 11 -2.39 13.68 13.75
CA PRO A 11 -3.60 13.35 13.02
C PRO A 11 -4.29 12.14 13.66
N THR A 12 -5.62 12.15 13.63
CA THR A 12 -6.40 11.00 14.08
C THR A 12 -6.31 9.87 13.07
N ILE A 13 -6.18 8.63 13.55
CA ILE A 13 -6.30 7.43 12.69
C ILE A 13 -7.72 7.39 12.12
N THR A 14 -7.83 7.20 10.81
CA THR A 14 -9.10 7.16 10.09
C THR A 14 -9.87 5.88 10.46
N PRO A 15 -11.09 5.97 11.01
CA PRO A 15 -11.80 4.82 11.57
C PRO A 15 -12.36 3.83 10.53
N ASN A 16 -12.59 4.27 9.30
CA ASN A 16 -13.06 3.43 8.18
C ASN A 16 -11.89 3.18 7.21
N GLY A 17 -10.79 2.65 7.73
CA GLY A 17 -9.53 2.58 7.00
C GLY A 17 -9.64 1.72 5.75
N LEU A 18 -10.38 0.60 5.84
CA LEU A 18 -10.61 -0.27 4.70
C LEU A 18 -11.30 0.47 3.54
N GLN A 19 -12.35 1.25 3.82
CA GLN A 19 -13.08 1.98 2.77
C GLN A 19 -12.21 3.01 2.06
N VAL A 20 -11.36 3.74 2.81
CA VAL A 20 -10.42 4.70 2.23
C VAL A 20 -9.45 3.99 1.27
N VAL A 21 -8.90 2.86 1.70
CA VAL A 21 -7.98 2.04 0.89
C VAL A 21 -8.66 1.52 -0.36
N LEU A 22 -9.86 0.95 -0.24
CA LEU A 22 -10.62 0.45 -1.39
C LEU A 22 -10.97 1.56 -2.38
N SER A 23 -11.26 2.77 -1.88
CA SER A 23 -11.53 3.93 -2.73
C SER A 23 -10.26 4.36 -3.49
N ALA A 24 -9.12 4.45 -2.79
CA ALA A 24 -7.85 4.82 -3.40
C ALA A 24 -7.34 3.79 -4.43
N LEU A 25 -7.64 2.51 -4.21
CA LEU A 25 -7.29 1.44 -5.14
C LEU A 25 -8.30 1.26 -6.29
N GLY A 26 -9.36 2.08 -6.33
CA GLY A 26 -10.34 2.04 -7.42
C GLY A 26 -11.39 0.93 -7.33
N ALA A 27 -11.59 0.35 -6.14
CA ALA A 27 -12.54 -0.73 -5.92
C ALA A 27 -13.80 -0.38 -5.14
N SER A 28 -13.89 0.82 -4.56
CA SER A 28 -15.18 1.30 -4.03
C SER A 28 -16.19 1.57 -5.15
N ASP A 29 -17.45 1.25 -4.91
CA ASP A 29 -18.60 1.55 -5.79
C ASP A 29 -19.33 2.84 -5.37
N ASP A 30 -18.97 3.38 -4.21
CA ASP A 30 -19.50 4.66 -3.74
C ASP A 30 -18.95 5.80 -4.61
N ALA A 31 -19.65 6.94 -4.60
CA ALA A 31 -19.11 8.19 -5.14
C ALA A 31 -17.88 8.60 -4.31
N VAL A 32 -16.73 8.05 -4.67
CA VAL A 32 -15.44 8.39 -4.09
C VAL A 32 -15.22 9.89 -4.38
N PRO A 33 -14.83 10.70 -3.38
CA PRO A 33 -14.39 12.05 -3.64
C PRO A 33 -13.33 12.02 -4.75
N ASP A 34 -13.51 12.82 -5.82
CA ASP A 34 -12.69 12.77 -7.06
C ASP A 34 -11.17 12.80 -6.82
N ASN A 35 -10.74 13.22 -5.63
CA ASN A 35 -9.34 13.34 -5.24
C ASN A 35 -8.69 12.03 -4.71
N LEU A 36 -9.44 11.00 -4.30
CA LEU A 36 -8.88 9.80 -3.66
C LEU A 36 -8.32 8.75 -4.64
N TYR A 37 -8.83 8.68 -5.88
CA TYR A 37 -8.26 7.81 -6.93
C TYR A 37 -6.84 8.22 -7.34
N ASP A 38 -6.42 9.41 -6.94
CA ASP A 38 -5.13 10.00 -7.27
C ASP A 38 -4.22 10.13 -6.05
N ALA A 39 -4.17 9.09 -5.23
CA ALA A 39 -3.42 9.07 -3.98
C ALA A 39 -2.03 8.40 -4.11
N ILE A 40 -1.16 8.72 -3.16
CA ILE A 40 0.10 8.01 -2.93
C ILE A 40 0.01 7.36 -1.56
N ILE A 41 0.14 6.03 -1.54
CA ILE A 41 0.10 5.25 -0.32
C ILE A 41 1.55 5.13 0.17
N VAL A 42 1.80 5.61 1.40
CA VAL A 42 3.12 5.60 2.03
C VAL A 42 3.04 4.81 3.32
N ALA A 43 3.54 3.58 3.32
CA ALA A 43 3.72 2.84 4.55
C ALA A 43 5.00 3.28 5.27
N ILE A 44 4.92 3.44 6.59
CA ILE A 44 6.03 3.86 7.44
C ILE A 44 6.18 2.91 8.63
N ASP A 45 7.43 2.68 9.04
CA ASP A 45 7.77 1.96 10.26
C ASP A 45 9.04 2.58 10.88
N PHE A 46 9.15 2.54 12.20
CA PHE A 46 10.35 2.98 12.91
C PHE A 46 10.94 1.87 13.79
N GLU A 47 12.26 1.80 13.81
CA GLU A 47 13.01 1.00 14.77
C GLU A 47 13.82 1.91 15.70
N GLY A 48 13.72 1.68 17.01
CA GLY A 48 14.48 2.41 18.01
C GLY A 48 13.90 3.78 18.41
N THR A 49 12.58 3.98 18.29
CA THR A 49 11.87 5.25 18.58
C THR A 49 12.18 5.85 19.95
N GLN A 50 12.52 5.03 20.96
CA GLN A 50 12.92 5.51 22.29
C GLN A 50 14.09 6.52 22.25
N HIS A 51 14.92 6.49 21.22
CA HIS A 51 16.03 7.43 21.05
C HIS A 51 15.60 8.75 20.43
N ILE A 52 14.55 8.74 19.61
CA ILE A 52 13.89 9.96 19.12
C ILE A 52 13.26 10.70 20.31
N LEU A 53 12.54 9.96 21.17
CA LEU A 53 11.84 10.50 22.34
C LEU A 53 12.76 11.07 23.42
N ALA A 54 13.94 10.46 23.59
CA ALA A 54 14.81 10.83 24.70
C ALA A 54 15.68 12.06 24.42
N ASN A 55 15.79 12.53 23.17
CA ASN A 55 16.73 13.57 22.74
C ASN A 55 18.15 13.37 23.32
N LYS A 56 18.57 12.09 23.44
CA LYS A 56 19.81 11.66 24.08
C LYS A 56 20.78 11.12 23.04
N SER A 57 22.07 11.10 23.37
CA SER A 57 23.11 10.56 22.48
C SER A 57 22.73 9.16 21.97
N LEU A 58 22.79 8.99 20.64
CA LEU A 58 22.49 7.76 19.92
C LEU A 58 23.53 6.68 20.21
N ASN A 59 23.58 6.16 21.44
CA ASN A 59 24.38 4.97 21.76
C ASN A 59 23.79 3.70 21.10
N ARG A 60 22.58 3.82 20.53
CA ARG A 60 21.94 2.83 19.66
C ARG A 60 21.38 3.57 18.43
N GLY A 61 21.28 2.85 17.32
CA GLY A 61 20.77 3.41 16.07
C GLY A 61 19.25 3.51 16.04
N VAL A 62 18.76 4.44 15.23
CA VAL A 62 17.36 4.62 14.84
C VAL A 62 17.25 4.31 13.36
N GLN A 63 16.16 3.67 12.95
CA GLN A 63 15.82 3.54 11.54
C GLN A 63 14.40 4.05 11.29
N VAL A 64 14.18 4.58 10.11
CA VAL A 64 12.85 4.81 9.55
C VAL A 64 12.78 4.17 8.18
N GLY A 65 11.74 3.38 7.96
CA GLY A 65 11.44 2.73 6.70
C GLY A 65 10.25 3.39 6.03
N LEU A 66 10.32 3.56 4.72
CA LEU A 66 9.18 4.01 3.92
C LEU A 66 8.99 3.06 2.74
N ALA A 67 7.75 2.68 2.47
CA ALA A 67 7.36 1.99 1.24
C ALA A 67 6.26 2.77 0.55
N ILE A 68 6.46 3.07 -0.73
CA ILE A 68 5.67 4.03 -1.49
C ILE A 68 5.05 3.32 -2.69
N LEU A 69 3.76 3.53 -2.87
CA LEU A 69 2.96 3.09 -4.02
C LEU A 69 2.15 4.28 -4.54
N ASP A 70 2.43 4.73 -5.76
CA ASP A 70 1.54 5.65 -6.48
C ASP A 70 0.40 4.81 -7.09
N THR A 71 -0.85 5.14 -6.75
CA THR A 71 -2.03 4.42 -7.26
C THR A 71 -2.13 4.46 -8.79
N ARG A 72 -1.52 5.46 -9.45
CA ARG A 72 -1.41 5.52 -10.92
C ARG A 72 -0.59 4.38 -11.51
N ASP A 73 0.30 3.78 -10.71
CA ASP A 73 1.14 2.65 -11.13
C ASP A 73 0.37 1.31 -11.04
N LEU A 74 -0.90 1.33 -10.63
CA LEU A 74 -1.79 0.15 -10.63
C LEU A 74 -2.56 -0.02 -11.96
N THR A 75 -2.09 0.61 -13.04
CA THR A 75 -2.64 0.41 -14.38
C THR A 75 -2.03 -0.80 -15.08
N TYR A 76 -2.77 -1.47 -15.96
CA TYR A 76 -2.35 -2.69 -16.66
C TYR A 76 -0.97 -2.59 -17.35
N LEU A 77 -0.62 -1.40 -17.85
CA LEU A 77 0.66 -1.14 -18.52
C LEU A 77 1.86 -1.15 -17.55
N SER A 78 1.63 -0.83 -16.28
CA SER A 78 2.64 -0.81 -15.22
C SER A 78 2.96 -2.21 -14.67
N ILE A 79 2.13 -3.22 -14.94
CA ILE A 79 2.33 -4.61 -14.45
C ILE A 79 3.60 -5.24 -15.02
N THR A 80 4.00 -4.81 -16.23
CA THR A 80 5.28 -5.22 -16.84
C THR A 80 6.49 -4.55 -16.19
N ALA A 81 6.30 -3.47 -15.43
CA ALA A 81 7.32 -2.80 -14.66
C ALA A 81 7.55 -3.53 -13.33
N GLN A 82 8.80 -3.95 -13.09
CA GLN A 82 9.19 -4.71 -11.91
C GLN A 82 9.10 -3.93 -10.57
N HIS A 83 8.49 -2.74 -10.53
CA HIS A 83 8.74 -1.72 -9.50
C HIS A 83 7.51 -0.91 -9.02
N CYS A 84 6.36 -1.54 -8.75
CA CYS A 84 5.18 -0.83 -8.24
C CYS A 84 5.36 -0.27 -6.81
N ILE A 85 6.24 -0.88 -6.01
CA ILE A 85 6.54 -0.41 -4.65
C ILE A 85 8.00 0.01 -4.60
N SER A 86 8.23 1.30 -4.32
CA SER A 86 9.57 1.83 -4.01
C SER A 86 9.78 1.78 -2.50
N THR A 87 10.99 1.46 -2.04
CA THR A 87 11.24 1.30 -0.61
C THR A 87 12.57 1.88 -0.19
N TYR A 88 12.53 2.62 0.91
CA TYR A 88 13.66 3.35 1.47
C TYR A 88 13.86 2.92 2.92
N ASN A 89 15.12 2.85 3.34
CA ASN A 89 15.49 2.62 4.72
C ASN A 89 16.56 3.64 5.10
N PHE A 90 16.21 4.56 6.00
CA PHE A 90 17.14 5.56 6.53
C PHE A 90 17.61 5.11 7.91
N ALA A 91 18.90 5.23 8.18
CA ALA A 91 19.49 4.85 9.46
C ALA A 91 20.37 5.97 10.03
N ALA A 92 20.17 6.28 11.31
CA ALA A 92 20.99 7.20 12.08
C ALA A 92 21.61 6.49 13.29
N GLY A 93 22.82 6.90 13.68
CA GLY A 93 23.51 6.38 14.87
C GLY A 93 24.86 5.68 14.56
N PRO A 94 25.34 4.81 15.48
CA PRO A 94 26.68 4.25 15.40
C PRO A 94 26.88 3.33 14.20
N ALA A 95 28.13 3.27 13.70
CA ALA A 95 28.49 2.46 12.52
C ALA A 95 28.13 0.96 12.65
N THR A 96 28.08 0.40 13.87
CA THR A 96 27.69 -0.98 14.12
C THR A 96 26.19 -1.22 13.85
N CYS A 97 25.33 -0.28 14.25
CA CYS A 97 23.89 -0.32 13.97
C CYS A 97 23.65 -0.16 12.46
N ASN A 98 24.33 0.78 11.83
CA ASN A 98 24.20 1.05 10.39
C ASN A 98 24.58 -0.17 9.53
N LYS A 99 25.70 -0.85 9.87
CA LYS A 99 26.08 -2.12 9.21
C LYS A 99 25.07 -3.26 9.44
N LYS A 100 24.32 -3.22 10.55
CA LYS A 100 23.23 -4.19 10.78
C LYS A 100 22.06 -3.86 9.84
N ALA A 101 21.64 -2.59 9.80
CA ALA A 101 20.58 -2.11 8.91
C ALA A 101 20.87 -2.44 7.44
N GLU A 102 22.07 -2.11 6.93
CA GLU A 102 22.51 -2.43 5.56
C GLU A 102 22.41 -3.93 5.22
N ARG A 103 22.74 -4.81 6.16
CA ARG A 103 22.70 -6.27 5.94
C ARG A 103 21.28 -6.84 5.98
N GLN A 104 20.38 -6.21 6.73
CA GLN A 104 19.02 -6.68 6.90
C GLN A 104 18.08 -6.17 5.80
N PHE A 105 18.30 -4.95 5.32
CA PHE A 105 17.42 -4.33 4.33
C PHE A 105 17.43 -5.10 2.99
N LEU A 106 16.24 -5.44 2.51
CA LEU A 106 16.04 -6.32 1.35
C LEU A 106 15.76 -5.56 0.06
N PHE A 107 15.22 -4.34 0.17
CA PHE A 107 14.60 -3.65 -0.97
C PHE A 107 15.46 -2.51 -1.54
N GLY A 108 16.76 -2.50 -1.23
CA GLY A 108 17.68 -1.50 -1.74
C GLY A 108 18.94 -1.35 -0.89
N THR A 109 19.40 -0.11 -0.75
CA THR A 109 20.54 0.25 0.10
C THR A 109 20.04 1.12 1.25
N THR A 110 20.48 0.83 2.47
CA THR A 110 20.23 1.71 3.61
C THR A 110 20.97 3.02 3.42
N VAL A 111 20.25 4.14 3.54
CA VAL A 111 20.82 5.48 3.49
C VAL A 111 21.20 5.91 4.89
N HIS A 112 22.45 6.33 5.11
CA HIS A 112 22.90 6.77 6.41
C HIS A 112 22.76 8.28 6.53
N ILE A 113 22.02 8.73 7.53
CA ILE A 113 21.72 10.14 7.79
C ILE A 113 21.96 10.48 9.26
N THR A 114 21.93 11.76 9.62
CA THR A 114 21.87 12.16 11.02
C THR A 114 20.43 12.10 11.55
N LEU A 115 20.24 12.26 12.86
CA LEU A 115 18.88 12.31 13.42
C LEU A 115 18.17 13.60 13.00
N GLU A 116 18.91 14.70 12.91
CA GLU A 116 18.43 16.02 12.50
C GLU A 116 17.91 16.00 11.06
N ASP A 117 18.56 15.21 10.20
CA ASP A 117 18.18 15.05 8.79
C ASP A 117 16.98 14.11 8.58
N MET A 118 16.57 13.35 9.61
CA MET A 118 15.53 12.31 9.48
C MET A 118 14.17 12.87 9.06
N ARG A 119 13.78 14.02 9.61
CA ARG A 119 12.55 14.71 9.19
C ARG A 119 12.58 15.03 7.71
N ALA A 120 13.67 15.67 7.25
CA ALA A 120 13.81 16.09 5.85
C ALA A 120 13.84 14.88 4.89
N ALA A 121 14.45 13.76 5.30
CA ALA A 121 14.45 12.54 4.52
C ALA A 121 13.03 11.93 4.35
N ILE A 122 12.21 11.98 5.40
CA ILE A 122 10.80 11.55 5.36
C ILE A 122 9.98 12.47 4.45
N GLU A 123 10.11 13.80 4.63
CA GLU A 123 9.42 14.81 3.81
C GLU A 123 9.79 14.68 2.32
N ALA A 124 11.04 14.38 1.99
CA ALA A 124 11.50 14.19 0.61
C ALA A 124 10.85 12.98 -0.10
N CYS A 125 10.31 12.02 0.64
CA CYS A 125 9.59 10.86 0.10
C CYS A 125 8.11 11.16 -0.20
N MET A 126 7.58 12.32 0.19
CA MET A 126 6.15 12.64 0.09
C MET A 126 5.94 13.92 -0.72
N PRO A 127 5.20 13.89 -1.83
CA PRO A 127 4.85 15.12 -2.53
C PRO A 127 3.73 15.88 -1.82
N GLN A 128 3.89 17.20 -1.71
CA GLN A 128 2.92 18.08 -1.03
C GLN A 128 1.66 18.38 -1.86
N TYR A 129 1.68 18.03 -3.15
CA TYR A 129 0.63 18.39 -4.12
C TYR A 129 -0.31 17.21 -4.47
N ARG A 130 -0.15 16.07 -3.82
CA ARG A 130 -0.97 14.86 -4.01
C ARG A 130 -1.51 14.41 -2.65
N ASN A 131 -2.64 13.73 -2.67
CA ASN A 131 -3.17 13.11 -1.45
C ASN A 131 -2.25 11.98 -0.99
N ILE A 132 -1.90 12.01 0.29
CA ILE A 132 -1.08 11.00 0.95
C ILE A 132 -1.99 10.11 1.79
N ILE A 133 -1.83 8.81 1.68
CA ILE A 133 -2.41 7.85 2.63
C ILE A 133 -1.23 7.30 3.41
N LEU A 134 -1.02 7.81 4.62
CA LEU A 134 0.04 7.34 5.51
C LEU A 134 -0.44 6.06 6.19
N VAL A 135 0.33 4.99 6.04
CA VAL A 135 -0.02 3.65 6.50
C VAL A 135 0.99 3.19 7.53
N GLY A 136 0.53 2.56 8.60
CA GLY A 136 1.39 1.85 9.52
C GLY A 136 0.72 0.61 10.08
N HIS A 137 1.41 -0.09 10.96
CA HIS A 137 0.90 -1.27 11.63
C HIS A 137 0.98 -1.07 13.14
N ASP A 138 -0.15 -0.76 13.79
CA ASP A 138 -0.16 -0.14 15.13
C ASP A 138 0.52 1.24 15.15
N ILE A 139 0.12 2.10 14.20
CA ILE A 139 0.85 3.31 13.76
C ILE A 139 1.07 4.39 14.84
N ASN A 140 0.48 4.24 16.04
CA ASN A 140 0.56 5.26 17.08
C ASN A 140 2.00 5.61 17.47
N ASN A 141 2.90 4.62 17.49
CA ASN A 141 4.30 4.85 17.82
C ASN A 141 5.01 5.68 16.74
N GLU A 142 4.70 5.42 15.47
CA GLU A 142 5.23 6.12 14.30
C GLU A 142 4.75 7.58 14.31
N LEU A 143 3.47 7.82 14.59
CA LEU A 143 2.91 9.17 14.70
C LEU A 143 3.55 9.97 15.84
N ILE A 144 3.76 9.33 16.99
CA ILE A 144 4.49 9.94 18.10
C ILE A 144 5.94 10.24 17.69
N ALA A 145 6.62 9.34 17.00
CA ALA A 145 7.99 9.55 16.52
C ALA A 145 8.07 10.74 15.55
N LEU A 146 7.18 10.81 14.56
CA LEU A 146 7.07 11.91 13.61
C LEU A 146 6.86 13.27 14.30
N ARG A 147 5.95 13.34 15.28
CA ARG A 147 5.75 14.57 16.08
C ARG A 147 7.04 15.00 16.78
N ASN A 148 7.79 14.07 17.35
CA ASN A 148 9.06 14.37 18.05
C ASN A 148 10.19 14.74 17.09
N LEU A 149 10.11 14.32 15.82
CA LEU A 149 10.97 14.81 14.75
C LEU A 149 10.53 16.19 14.24
N HIS A 150 9.47 16.79 14.79
CA HIS A 150 8.86 18.04 14.33
C HIS A 150 8.37 17.96 12.87
N PHE A 151 7.92 16.78 12.43
CA PHE A 151 7.25 16.62 11.14
C PHE A 151 5.97 17.46 11.10
N ASP A 152 5.76 18.21 10.01
CA ASP A 152 4.58 19.04 9.82
C ASP A 152 3.49 18.26 9.10
N PHE A 153 2.50 17.76 9.85
CA PHE A 153 1.39 17.00 9.27
C PHE A 153 0.47 17.87 8.41
N GLU A 154 0.39 19.19 8.67
CA GLU A 154 -0.49 20.11 7.92
C GLU A 154 0.03 20.42 6.52
N GLN A 155 1.32 20.14 6.27
CA GLN A 155 1.95 20.32 4.97
C GLN A 155 1.43 19.34 3.90
N PHE A 156 0.83 18.22 4.31
CA PHE A 156 0.37 17.17 3.40
C PHE A 156 -1.13 16.94 3.54
N PRO A 157 -1.90 16.90 2.44
CA PRO A 157 -3.27 16.42 2.50
C PRO A 157 -3.25 14.92 2.76
N MET A 158 -3.42 14.51 4.03
CA MET A 158 -3.12 13.16 4.50
C MET A 158 -4.27 12.48 5.23
N ASP A 159 -4.56 11.24 4.83
CA ASP A 159 -5.30 10.26 5.64
C ASP A 159 -4.32 9.33 6.38
N VAL A 160 -4.71 8.84 7.56
CA VAL A 160 -3.87 7.95 8.37
C VAL A 160 -4.56 6.61 8.58
N ILE A 161 -3.93 5.53 8.13
CA ILE A 161 -4.49 4.18 8.13
C ILE A 161 -3.63 3.25 8.98
N ASP A 162 -4.29 2.56 9.91
CA ASP A 162 -3.67 1.48 10.69
C ASP A 162 -4.07 0.12 10.13
N THR A 163 -3.11 -0.62 9.61
CA THR A 163 -3.35 -1.95 9.04
C THR A 163 -3.85 -2.98 10.07
N GLN A 164 -3.63 -2.78 11.38
CA GLN A 164 -4.30 -3.62 12.39
C GLN A 164 -5.80 -3.38 12.43
N TRP A 165 -6.24 -2.15 12.20
CA TRP A 165 -7.66 -1.82 12.20
C TRP A 165 -8.31 -2.34 10.91
N VAL A 166 -7.65 -2.16 9.77
CA VAL A 166 -8.08 -2.75 8.50
C VAL A 166 -8.18 -4.28 8.61
N ALA A 167 -7.19 -4.94 9.23
CA ALA A 167 -7.25 -6.39 9.45
C ALA A 167 -8.42 -6.81 10.37
N LYS A 168 -8.79 -5.99 11.37
CA LYS A 168 -10.00 -6.23 12.18
C LYS A 168 -11.28 -6.08 11.36
N GLU A 169 -11.36 -5.07 10.50
CA GLU A 169 -12.49 -4.83 9.60
C GLU A 169 -12.70 -6.01 8.64
N VAL A 170 -11.61 -6.53 8.05
CA VAL A 170 -11.64 -7.71 7.16
C VAL A 170 -11.98 -8.99 7.91
N GLY A 171 -11.49 -9.14 9.15
CA GLY A 171 -11.76 -10.28 10.01
C GLY A 171 -11.01 -11.57 9.63
N GLY A 172 -11.15 -12.60 10.47
CA GLY A 172 -10.54 -13.92 10.24
C GLY A 172 -9.08 -14.05 10.66
N PHE A 173 -8.53 -13.12 11.46
CA PHE A 173 -7.14 -13.17 11.93
C PHE A 173 -7.05 -13.62 13.39
N PRO A 174 -6.25 -14.65 13.72
CA PRO A 174 -6.06 -15.10 15.11
C PRO A 174 -5.19 -14.14 15.93
N SER A 175 -4.39 -13.31 15.26
CA SER A 175 -3.51 -12.32 15.86
C SER A 175 -3.28 -11.20 14.87
N LEU A 176 -3.22 -9.97 15.39
CA LEU A 176 -3.03 -8.77 14.58
C LEU A 176 -1.57 -8.32 14.52
N GLN A 177 -0.61 -9.11 15.01
CA GLN A 177 0.80 -8.82 14.80
C GLN A 177 1.15 -8.93 13.32
N LEU A 178 1.97 -8.02 12.80
CA LEU A 178 2.34 -7.97 11.38
C LEU A 178 2.76 -9.34 10.83
N ARG A 179 3.66 -10.03 11.53
CA ARG A 179 4.09 -11.39 11.18
C ARG A 179 2.91 -12.36 10.99
N ARG A 180 1.92 -12.30 11.87
CA ARG A 180 0.77 -13.21 11.86
C ARG A 180 -0.21 -12.86 10.75
N VAL A 181 -0.44 -11.56 10.53
CA VAL A 181 -1.25 -11.08 9.40
C VAL A 181 -0.60 -11.50 8.07
N LEU A 182 0.71 -11.33 7.92
CA LEU A 182 1.44 -11.76 6.71
C LEU A 182 1.36 -13.27 6.47
N GLN A 183 1.47 -14.09 7.54
CA GLN A 183 1.32 -15.54 7.45
C GLN A 183 -0.09 -15.95 7.01
N GLU A 184 -1.12 -15.33 7.59
CA GLU A 184 -2.52 -15.63 7.29
C GLU A 184 -2.92 -15.19 5.87
N LEU A 185 -2.27 -14.16 5.34
CA LEU A 185 -2.47 -13.68 3.96
C LEU A 185 -1.62 -14.42 2.92
N ASP A 186 -0.82 -15.41 3.34
CA ASP A 186 0.19 -16.09 2.52
C ASP A 186 1.11 -15.09 1.78
N CYS A 187 1.47 -14.01 2.48
CA CYS A 187 2.38 -12.99 1.97
C CYS A 187 3.83 -13.40 2.26
N PRO A 188 4.71 -13.53 1.25
CA PRO A 188 6.13 -13.72 1.48
C PRO A 188 6.74 -12.57 2.30
N TYR A 189 7.46 -12.90 3.37
CA TYR A 189 8.21 -11.95 4.19
C TYR A 189 9.52 -12.54 4.71
N GLU A 190 10.52 -11.69 4.95
CA GLU A 190 11.80 -12.07 5.55
C GLU A 190 12.39 -10.88 6.32
N ARG A 191 13.25 -11.14 7.31
CA ARG A 191 14.03 -10.09 8.01
C ARG A 191 13.20 -8.93 8.55
N LEU A 192 12.09 -9.24 9.22
CA LEU A 192 11.37 -8.30 10.08
C LEU A 192 12.31 -7.74 11.17
N HIS A 193 11.97 -6.59 11.74
CA HIS A 193 12.84 -5.77 12.59
C HIS A 193 13.91 -5.00 11.81
N CYS A 194 13.56 -4.60 10.60
CA CYS A 194 14.27 -3.65 9.78
C CYS A 194 13.20 -2.73 9.22
N ALA A 195 13.21 -1.47 9.66
CA ALA A 195 12.11 -0.54 9.41
C ALA A 195 11.70 -0.49 7.93
N GLY A 196 12.64 -0.41 6.99
CA GLY A 196 12.34 -0.45 5.55
C GLY A 196 11.65 -1.74 5.08
N ASN A 197 12.03 -2.90 5.64
CA ASN A 197 11.37 -4.16 5.34
C ASN A 197 9.96 -4.19 5.95
N ASP A 198 9.82 -3.75 7.20
CA ASP A 198 8.55 -3.78 7.93
C ASP A 198 7.52 -2.82 7.28
N ALA A 199 7.94 -1.64 6.83
CA ALA A 199 7.12 -0.74 6.02
C ALA A 199 6.70 -1.38 4.69
N HIS A 200 7.62 -2.03 3.97
CA HIS A 200 7.33 -2.72 2.72
C HIS A 200 6.30 -3.85 2.90
N PHE A 201 6.48 -4.69 3.92
CA PHE A 201 5.56 -5.78 4.19
C PHE A 201 4.22 -5.28 4.75
N THR A 202 4.20 -4.17 5.47
CA THR A 202 2.96 -3.48 5.87
C THR A 202 2.15 -3.06 4.65
N LEU A 203 2.80 -2.48 3.64
CA LEU A 203 2.13 -2.11 2.38
C LEU A 203 1.62 -3.33 1.60
N ARG A 204 2.41 -4.41 1.52
CA ARG A 204 1.96 -5.67 0.91
C ARG A 204 0.79 -6.30 1.65
N ALA A 205 0.80 -6.27 2.98
CA ALA A 205 -0.32 -6.73 3.80
C ALA A 205 -1.59 -5.91 3.51
N LEU A 206 -1.46 -4.59 3.40
CA LEU A 206 -2.59 -3.71 3.07
C LEU A 206 -3.25 -4.08 1.73
N LEU A 207 -2.44 -4.31 0.68
CA LEU A 207 -2.94 -4.74 -0.63
C LEU A 207 -3.69 -6.07 -0.56
N LEU A 208 -3.17 -7.04 0.21
CA LEU A 208 -3.83 -8.35 0.38
C LEU A 208 -5.08 -8.29 1.25
N LEU A 209 -5.11 -7.40 2.25
CA LEU A 209 -6.33 -7.12 3.01
C LEU A 209 -7.42 -6.53 2.12
N ALA A 210 -7.07 -5.56 1.27
CA ALA A 210 -7.97 -5.00 0.26
C ALA A 210 -8.47 -6.08 -0.71
N ALA A 211 -7.57 -6.91 -1.25
CA ALA A 211 -7.92 -8.02 -2.13
C ALA A 211 -8.90 -9.01 -1.46
N ARG A 212 -8.64 -9.38 -0.20
CA ARG A 212 -9.51 -10.28 0.58
C ARG A 212 -10.88 -9.67 0.84
N ALA A 213 -10.96 -8.36 1.11
CA ALA A 213 -12.23 -7.66 1.32
C ALA A 213 -13.11 -7.63 0.05
N CYS A 214 -12.48 -7.66 -1.14
CA CYS A 214 -13.18 -7.66 -2.42
C CYS A 214 -13.40 -9.06 -3.02
N ALA A 215 -13.08 -10.15 -2.30
CA ALA A 215 -13.21 -11.49 -2.83
C ALA A 215 -14.65 -11.78 -3.29
N GLY A 216 -14.80 -12.21 -4.55
CA GLY A 216 -16.11 -12.47 -5.17
C GLY A 216 -16.78 -11.26 -5.83
N ASN A 217 -16.11 -10.11 -5.93
CA ASN A 217 -16.58 -8.92 -6.66
C ASN A 217 -16.23 -8.98 -8.16
N GLU A 218 -16.94 -8.22 -9.00
CA GLU A 218 -16.75 -8.15 -10.47
C GLU A 218 -15.39 -7.55 -10.89
N LYS A 219 -14.67 -6.90 -9.96
CA LYS A 219 -13.35 -6.27 -10.17
C LYS A 219 -12.17 -7.26 -10.05
N GLU A 220 -12.35 -8.47 -10.56
CA GLU A 220 -11.41 -9.58 -10.38
C GLU A 220 -9.98 -9.27 -10.91
N GLU A 221 -9.88 -8.49 -11.99
CA GLU A 221 -8.58 -8.09 -12.56
C GLU A 221 -7.76 -7.19 -11.62
N HIS A 222 -8.41 -6.24 -10.92
CA HIS A 222 -7.73 -5.38 -9.94
C HIS A 222 -7.27 -6.18 -8.72
N ILE A 223 -8.10 -7.10 -8.25
CA ILE A 223 -7.79 -7.98 -7.13
C ILE A 223 -6.54 -8.81 -7.45
N ARG A 224 -6.52 -9.47 -8.62
CA ARG A 224 -5.37 -10.27 -9.09
C ARG A 224 -4.10 -9.44 -9.18
N LEU A 225 -4.19 -8.20 -9.69
CA LEU A 225 -3.06 -7.29 -9.73
C LEU A 225 -2.47 -7.02 -8.35
N TRP A 226 -3.31 -6.68 -7.37
CA TRP A 226 -2.83 -6.38 -6.02
C TRP A 226 -2.20 -7.62 -5.37
N GLU A 227 -2.79 -8.79 -5.58
CA GLU A 227 -2.21 -10.06 -5.13
C GLU A 227 -0.85 -10.33 -5.80
N ASP A 228 -0.72 -10.11 -7.11
CA ASP A 228 0.53 -10.32 -7.84
C ASP A 228 1.65 -9.39 -7.37
N ILE A 229 1.33 -8.12 -7.08
CA ILE A 229 2.27 -7.17 -6.48
C ILE A 229 2.66 -7.65 -5.08
N ALA A 230 1.67 -7.97 -4.26
CA ALA A 230 1.85 -8.26 -2.84
C ALA A 230 2.34 -9.68 -2.53
N LYS A 231 2.27 -10.64 -3.46
CA LYS A 231 2.81 -12.00 -3.32
C LYS A 231 4.09 -12.21 -4.13
N ARG A 232 4.60 -11.17 -4.78
CA ARG A 232 5.86 -11.24 -5.54
C ARG A 232 7.00 -11.85 -4.70
N PRO A 233 7.77 -12.80 -5.25
CA PRO A 233 8.88 -13.41 -4.54
C PRO A 233 9.88 -12.37 -4.04
N ILE A 234 10.41 -12.58 -2.84
CA ILE A 234 11.46 -11.72 -2.32
C ILE A 234 12.77 -12.14 -2.97
N HIS A 235 13.35 -11.24 -3.75
CA HIS A 235 14.69 -11.40 -4.29
C HIS A 235 15.67 -10.59 -3.45
N PRO A 236 16.32 -11.19 -2.44
CA PRO A 236 17.33 -10.47 -1.70
C PRO A 236 18.44 -10.01 -2.68
N PRO A 237 19.05 -8.83 -2.45
CA PRO A 237 20.15 -8.36 -3.29
C PRO A 237 21.23 -9.44 -3.35
N LYS A 238 21.68 -9.80 -4.57
CA LYS A 238 22.79 -10.74 -4.75
C LYS A 238 24.00 -10.24 -3.95
N ASP A 239 24.60 -11.14 -3.16
CA ASP A 239 25.72 -10.92 -2.23
C ASP A 239 26.64 -9.75 -2.67
N PRO A 240 26.82 -8.68 -1.87
CA PRO A 240 27.54 -7.44 -2.26
C PRO A 240 29.05 -7.63 -2.51
N LYS A 241 29.53 -8.86 -2.65
CA LYS A 241 30.88 -9.16 -3.11
C LYS A 241 31.02 -8.70 -4.57
N LYS A 242 31.58 -7.50 -4.71
CA LYS A 242 32.02 -6.81 -5.94
C LYS A 242 31.06 -5.71 -6.42
N LYS A 243 31.01 -4.60 -5.67
CA LYS A 243 31.12 -3.24 -6.23
C LYS A 243 31.35 -2.26 -5.07
N LYS A 244 32.57 -1.76 -4.92
CA LYS A 244 32.83 -0.50 -4.19
C LYS A 244 32.21 0.63 -5.02
N LYS A 245 30.89 0.74 -5.06
CA LYS A 245 30.23 1.96 -5.50
C LYS A 245 30.26 2.91 -4.30
N CYS A 246 30.65 4.16 -4.53
CA CYS A 246 30.59 5.21 -3.53
C CYS A 246 29.23 5.16 -2.84
N ARG A 247 29.25 5.21 -1.50
CA ARG A 247 28.02 5.29 -0.71
C ARG A 247 27.23 6.48 -1.24
N PRO A 248 25.94 6.33 -1.61
CA PRO A 248 25.13 7.49 -1.91
C PRO A 248 25.07 8.32 -0.63
N SER A 249 25.76 9.46 -0.63
CA SER A 249 25.55 10.48 0.39
C SER A 249 24.26 11.17 0.02
N TRP A 250 23.16 10.81 0.68
CA TRP A 250 21.96 11.63 0.62
C TRP A 250 22.25 12.94 1.34
N THR A 251 21.80 14.03 0.76
CA THR A 251 21.83 15.38 1.31
C THR A 251 20.42 15.92 1.40
N PRO A 252 20.11 16.84 2.32
CA PRO A 252 18.79 17.47 2.40
C PRO A 252 18.32 18.19 1.12
N GLN A 253 19.21 18.40 0.15
CA GLN A 253 18.90 18.95 -1.16
C GLN A 253 18.49 17.89 -2.20
N ASP A 254 18.65 16.61 -1.90
CA ASP A 254 18.27 15.52 -2.80
C ASP A 254 16.75 15.33 -2.78
N ASP A 255 16.14 15.60 -3.91
CA ASP A 255 14.70 15.38 -4.14
C ASP A 255 14.47 13.90 -4.50
N ILE A 256 14.21 13.09 -3.46
CA ILE A 256 13.91 11.65 -3.60
C ILE A 256 12.66 11.45 -4.46
N TRP A 257 11.67 12.34 -4.32
CA TRP A 257 10.47 12.28 -5.12
C TRP A 257 10.77 12.50 -6.61
N ALA A 258 11.63 13.46 -6.96
CA ALA A 258 12.08 13.64 -8.34
C ALA A 258 12.88 12.44 -8.86
N GLU A 259 13.67 11.78 -8.02
CA GLU A 259 14.34 10.52 -8.40
C GLU A 259 13.31 9.41 -8.68
N TYR A 260 12.32 9.22 -7.80
CA TYR A 260 11.22 8.30 -8.00
C TYR A 260 10.48 8.56 -9.32
N ILE A 261 10.12 9.82 -9.61
CA ILE A 261 9.46 10.19 -10.87
C ILE A 261 10.35 9.87 -12.08
N ARG A 262 11.65 10.17 -12.02
CA ARG A 262 12.58 9.85 -13.12
C ARG A 262 12.70 8.34 -13.35
N GLU A 263 12.83 7.55 -12.29
CA GLU A 263 12.91 6.10 -12.40
C GLU A 263 11.61 5.52 -12.98
N ARG A 264 10.47 5.99 -12.49
CA ARG A 264 9.13 5.64 -13.01
C ARG A 264 9.00 5.95 -14.50
N GLU A 265 9.33 7.17 -14.91
CA GLU A 265 9.25 7.59 -16.33
C GLU A 265 10.20 6.78 -17.22
N ALA A 266 11.42 6.50 -16.74
CA ALA A 266 12.39 5.68 -17.48
C ALA A 266 11.90 4.24 -17.69
N VAL A 267 11.14 3.68 -16.74
CA VAL A 267 10.53 2.36 -16.89
C VAL A 267 9.36 2.40 -17.86
N LEU A 268 8.48 3.40 -17.77
CA LEU A 268 7.35 3.56 -18.70
C LEU A 268 7.81 3.71 -20.16
N GLN A 269 8.96 4.33 -20.41
CA GLN A 269 9.56 4.44 -21.75
C GLN A 269 10.10 3.11 -22.31
N GLN A 270 10.38 2.11 -21.47
CA GLN A 270 10.91 0.81 -21.88
C GLN A 270 9.83 -0.23 -22.17
N VAL A 271 8.59 0.02 -21.76
CA VAL A 271 7.46 -0.87 -22.05
C VAL A 271 7.06 -0.69 -23.51
N PRO A 272 7.14 -1.72 -24.37
CA PRO A 272 6.65 -1.60 -25.73
C PRO A 272 5.16 -1.25 -25.68
N MET A 273 4.78 -0.17 -26.39
CA MET A 273 3.38 0.23 -26.57
C MET A 273 2.62 -0.95 -27.16
N LEU A 274 1.98 -1.77 -26.30
CA LEU A 274 1.00 -2.73 -26.77
C LEU A 274 -0.14 -1.93 -27.39
N PRO A 275 -0.70 -2.37 -28.53
CA PRO A 275 -1.84 -1.69 -29.12
C PRO A 275 -2.95 -1.63 -28.05
N MET A 276 -3.30 -0.40 -27.66
CA MET A 276 -4.41 -0.14 -26.75
C MET A 276 -5.61 -0.98 -27.19
N PRO A 277 -6.23 -1.80 -26.32
CA PRO A 277 -7.51 -2.39 -26.67
C PRO A 277 -8.44 -1.23 -27.00
N TYR A 278 -9.00 -1.25 -28.22
CA TYR A 278 -9.94 -0.24 -28.66
C TYR A 278 -11.09 -0.23 -27.65
N TYR A 279 -11.09 0.78 -26.78
CA TYR A 279 -12.25 1.15 -26.00
C TYR A 279 -13.34 1.47 -27.02
N TYR A 280 -14.28 0.54 -27.21
CA TYR A 280 -15.50 0.87 -27.92
C TYR A 280 -16.23 1.88 -27.03
N PRO A 281 -16.41 3.14 -27.45
CA PRO A 281 -17.26 4.05 -26.69
C PRO A 281 -18.65 3.41 -26.62
N ALA A 282 -19.19 3.30 -25.41
CA ALA A 282 -20.56 2.89 -25.20
C ALA A 282 -21.45 3.74 -26.12
N GLN A 283 -22.11 3.08 -27.07
CA GLN A 283 -23.09 3.77 -27.90
C GLN A 283 -24.18 4.30 -26.95
N PRO A 284 -24.57 5.58 -27.06
CA PRO A 284 -25.69 6.06 -26.29
C PRO A 284 -26.92 5.27 -26.73
N MET A 285 -27.53 4.52 -25.81
CA MET A 285 -28.88 4.00 -26.02
C MET A 285 -29.79 5.21 -26.18
N GLY A 286 -30.08 5.56 -27.42
CA GLY A 286 -31.10 6.53 -27.75
C GLY A 286 -32.46 5.96 -27.39
N ASP A 287 -33.22 6.75 -26.64
CA ASP A 287 -34.66 6.61 -26.46
C ASP A 287 -35.36 6.44 -27.81
N VAL A 288 -35.77 5.21 -28.13
CA VAL A 288 -36.66 4.95 -29.27
C VAL A 288 -37.75 3.95 -28.88
N TYR A 289 -38.92 4.52 -28.57
CA TYR A 289 -40.26 4.02 -28.89
C TYR A 289 -40.63 2.57 -28.50
N MET A 290 -41.17 2.44 -27.29
CA MET A 290 -42.21 1.45 -26.97
C MET A 290 -43.58 2.04 -27.34
N LYS A 291 -44.05 1.80 -28.57
CA LYS A 291 -45.49 1.83 -28.91
C LYS A 291 -45.82 0.77 -29.95
N SER A 292 -46.47 -0.30 -29.46
CA SER A 292 -47.58 -1.06 -30.05
C SER A 292 -47.55 -1.41 -31.54
N VAL A 293 -47.74 -2.70 -31.85
CA VAL A 293 -48.97 -3.25 -32.49
C VAL A 293 -48.76 -4.76 -32.76
N PHE A 294 -49.60 -5.61 -32.11
CA PHE A 294 -50.32 -6.83 -32.59
C PHE A 294 -49.59 -7.79 -33.57
N ARG A 295 -49.70 -9.14 -33.54
CA ARG A 295 -50.65 -10.11 -32.94
C ARG A 295 -50.15 -11.55 -33.24
N GLU A 296 -50.58 -12.50 -32.41
CA GLU A 296 -50.97 -13.90 -32.71
C GLU A 296 -49.96 -14.91 -33.31
N ASN A 297 -49.64 -15.94 -32.51
CA ASN A 297 -49.92 -17.39 -32.73
C ASN A 297 -49.30 -18.15 -31.54
N VAL A 298 -50.08 -18.62 -30.54
CA VAL A 298 -50.72 -19.95 -30.46
C VAL A 298 -49.82 -21.08 -30.95
N CYS A 299 -49.21 -21.84 -30.01
CA CYS A 299 -49.41 -23.29 -29.90
C CYS A 299 -48.89 -23.80 -28.54
N THR A 300 -49.71 -24.62 -27.91
CA THR A 300 -49.55 -25.35 -26.66
C THR A 300 -48.57 -26.52 -26.76
N ASP A 301 -48.10 -27.02 -25.61
CA ASP A 301 -48.02 -28.44 -25.20
C ASP A 301 -47.18 -28.48 -23.91
N GLU A 302 -47.79 -28.47 -22.71
CA GLU A 302 -48.20 -29.67 -21.94
C GLU A 302 -47.15 -30.77 -21.87
N TRP A 303 -46.45 -30.88 -20.74
CA TRP A 303 -46.00 -32.17 -20.20
C TRP A 303 -46.18 -32.18 -18.67
N GLU A 304 -47.13 -33.01 -18.25
CA GLU A 304 -47.46 -33.34 -16.87
C GLU A 304 -46.40 -34.23 -16.21
N VAL A 305 -46.39 -34.14 -14.89
CA VAL A 305 -45.65 -34.96 -13.92
C VAL A 305 -46.42 -36.25 -13.63
N PRO A 306 -45.73 -37.37 -13.36
CA PRO A 306 -46.04 -38.15 -12.15
C PRO A 306 -44.73 -38.57 -11.45
N GLY A 307 -44.56 -38.58 -10.13
CA GLY A 307 -45.49 -38.87 -9.05
C GLY A 307 -44.99 -40.11 -8.28
N LEU A 308 -44.55 -39.88 -7.02
CA LEU A 308 -44.42 -40.83 -5.89
C LEU A 308 -43.34 -41.93 -5.88
N MET A 309 -42.43 -41.86 -4.88
CA MET A 309 -42.38 -42.88 -3.81
C MET A 309 -41.62 -42.37 -2.57
N GLU A 310 -42.25 -42.58 -1.41
CA GLU A 310 -41.72 -42.43 -0.05
C GLU A 310 -40.74 -43.58 0.28
N ASP A 311 -39.84 -43.34 1.25
CA ASP A 311 -39.29 -44.27 2.27
C ASP A 311 -38.20 -43.45 3.04
N VAL A 312 -38.37 -43.00 4.29
CA VAL A 312 -38.33 -43.71 5.60
C VAL A 312 -37.10 -44.61 5.78
N TYR A 313 -36.17 -44.23 6.68
CA TYR A 313 -35.42 -45.04 7.67
C TYR A 313 -34.37 -44.11 8.37
N THR A 314 -34.63 -43.64 9.60
CA THR A 314 -34.09 -44.06 10.93
C THR A 314 -32.62 -43.71 11.26
N GLU A 315 -32.50 -43.06 12.43
CA GLU A 315 -31.44 -43.05 13.46
C GLU A 315 -30.24 -44.01 13.32
N ASP A 316 -29.01 -43.52 13.54
CA ASP A 316 -28.23 -43.72 14.78
C ASP A 316 -26.74 -43.26 14.66
N GLU A 317 -26.22 -42.80 15.81
CA GLU A 317 -24.83 -42.43 16.22
C GLU A 317 -24.18 -41.10 15.80
#